data_AF-A0AAJ1N9I8-F1
#
_entry.id   AF-A0AAJ1N9I8-F1
#
_cell.length_a   1.000
_cell.length_b   1.000
_cell.length_c   1.000
_cell.angle_alpha   90.00
_cell.angle_beta   90.00
_cell.angle_gamma   90.00
#
_symmetry.space_group_name_H-M   'P 1'
#
loop_
_entity.id
_entity.type
_entity.pdbx_description
1 polymer ?
#
loop_
_entity_poly.entity_id
_entity_poly.type
_entity_poly.pdbx_seq_one_letter_code
_entity_poly.pdbx_strand_id
1 'polypeptide(L)'
;MKKTSLVVLAAGMGSRYGGLKQIDKIGPNGEVILELSVYDAIQAGFNEVIFIIKKAIEADFKSAIGDKISKQVNVKYVYQEIDNSIPQGFEIPEGREKPWGTGHALLCCEGVIDSPFAVINADDYYGREGFEKLHDFLVSDAIGDHYAMVGYILANTVSENGSVARGVCTVKDGKLTNVDELTRIEKHPKGIEYSKDEGMTWLPLEENRLVSMNMWGFKPSFIQYMKEDFVKFFENEVPKNQLKSEFYIPKEVGKMLRDNQIEVTVLSSEDKWYGVTYQEDKPIVKAGIKRLIDDGKYPVPLWD
;
A
#
# COMPACT_ATOMS: atom_id res chain seq x y z
N MET A 1 -19.60 13.03 -12.01
CA MET A 1 -18.55 12.53 -11.09
C MET A 1 -17.42 11.98 -11.95
N LYS A 2 -16.16 12.36 -11.73
CA LYS A 2 -15.03 11.79 -12.47
C LYS A 2 -14.84 10.33 -12.03
N LYS A 3 -14.50 9.45 -12.96
CA LYS A 3 -14.17 8.04 -12.65
C LYS A 3 -12.87 8.01 -11.84
N THR A 4 -12.86 7.29 -10.74
CA THR A 4 -11.69 7.10 -9.86
C THR A 4 -11.68 5.69 -9.30
N SER A 5 -10.52 5.04 -9.36
CA SER A 5 -10.36 3.64 -8.93
C SER A 5 -9.56 3.54 -7.63
N LEU A 6 -9.93 2.64 -6.74
CA LEU A 6 -9.09 2.20 -5.62
C LEU A 6 -8.42 0.89 -5.99
N VAL A 7 -7.09 0.89 -6.09
CA VAL A 7 -6.27 -0.28 -6.32
C VAL A 7 -5.81 -0.83 -4.97
N VAL A 8 -6.12 -2.09 -4.70
CA VAL A 8 -5.82 -2.75 -3.42
C VAL A 8 -4.76 -3.83 -3.64
N LEU A 9 -3.62 -3.69 -2.96
CA LEU A 9 -2.52 -4.65 -2.98
C LEU A 9 -2.83 -5.82 -2.05
N ALA A 10 -3.45 -6.87 -2.61
CA ALA A 10 -3.96 -8.04 -1.92
C ALA A 10 -3.26 -9.36 -2.35
N ALA A 11 -2.11 -9.30 -3.02
CA ALA A 11 -1.37 -10.49 -3.47
C ALA A 11 -0.41 -11.05 -2.40
N GLY A 12 -0.21 -10.32 -1.29
CA GLY A 12 0.70 -10.70 -0.21
C GLY A 12 0.18 -11.89 0.61
N MET A 13 0.91 -13.00 0.57
CA MET A 13 0.70 -14.13 1.49
C MET A 13 1.56 -13.90 2.74
N GLY A 14 0.95 -13.45 3.84
CA GLY A 14 1.68 -13.15 5.08
C GLY A 14 2.31 -14.38 5.71
N SER A 15 3.59 -14.67 5.38
CA SER A 15 4.32 -15.83 5.92
C SER A 15 4.45 -15.80 7.45
N ARG A 16 4.53 -14.59 8.04
CA ARG A 16 4.64 -14.38 9.49
C ARG A 16 3.34 -14.62 10.29
N TYR A 17 2.22 -14.86 9.61
CA TYR A 17 0.88 -14.83 10.22
C TYR A 17 0.11 -16.15 10.13
N GLY A 18 0.63 -17.13 9.39
CA GLY A 18 0.03 -18.47 9.34
C GLY A 18 -1.34 -18.54 8.65
N GLY A 19 -1.71 -17.56 7.81
CA GLY A 19 -2.99 -17.52 7.10
C GLY A 19 -3.14 -16.28 6.19
N LEU A 20 -4.31 -16.14 5.55
CA LEU A 20 -4.64 -14.99 4.70
C LEU A 20 -5.04 -13.77 5.55
N LYS A 21 -4.05 -12.94 5.91
CA LYS A 21 -4.23 -11.70 6.69
C LYS A 21 -5.38 -10.82 6.22
N GLN A 22 -5.53 -10.70 4.92
CA GLN A 22 -6.39 -9.71 4.28
C GLN A 22 -7.87 -10.03 4.42
N ILE A 23 -8.22 -11.29 4.73
CA ILE A 23 -9.59 -11.75 4.97
C ILE A 23 -9.84 -12.03 6.46
N ASP A 24 -8.89 -11.71 7.35
CA ASP A 24 -9.05 -11.94 8.79
C ASP A 24 -10.10 -11.01 9.39
N LYS A 25 -10.94 -11.59 10.24
CA LYS A 25 -12.02 -10.89 10.95
C LYS A 25 -11.45 -10.31 12.23
N ILE A 26 -11.16 -9.02 12.22
CA ILE A 26 -10.45 -8.35 13.32
C ILE A 26 -11.43 -7.58 14.20
N GLY A 27 -12.47 -6.98 13.61
CA GLY A 27 -13.44 -6.19 14.36
C GLY A 27 -14.30 -7.02 15.33
N PRO A 28 -14.95 -6.35 16.31
CA PRO A 28 -15.76 -7.01 17.33
C PRO A 28 -16.95 -7.80 16.79
N ASN A 29 -17.50 -7.43 15.62
CA ASN A 29 -18.61 -8.14 14.97
C ASN A 29 -18.16 -8.90 13.71
N GLY A 30 -16.86 -9.07 13.54
CA GLY A 30 -16.25 -9.82 12.44
C GLY A 30 -15.91 -8.97 11.22
N GLU A 31 -15.77 -7.66 11.39
CA GLU A 31 -15.31 -6.73 10.35
C GLU A 31 -13.89 -7.08 9.90
N VAL A 32 -13.67 -7.05 8.58
CA VAL A 32 -12.35 -7.18 7.97
C VAL A 32 -11.78 -5.78 7.72
N ILE A 33 -10.50 -5.54 8.04
CA ILE A 33 -9.86 -4.22 7.86
C ILE A 33 -10.04 -3.69 6.44
N LEU A 34 -9.87 -4.56 5.44
CA LEU A 34 -10.06 -4.20 4.04
C LEU A 34 -11.47 -3.69 3.74
N GLU A 35 -12.51 -4.26 4.37
CA GLU A 35 -13.87 -3.78 4.19
C GLU A 35 -14.03 -2.35 4.71
N LEU A 36 -13.38 -1.99 5.83
CA LEU A 36 -13.40 -0.61 6.35
C LEU A 36 -12.70 0.36 5.37
N SER A 37 -11.53 -0.02 4.85
CA SER A 37 -10.79 0.80 3.88
C SER A 37 -11.58 1.02 2.58
N VAL A 38 -12.29 -0.01 2.09
CA VAL A 38 -13.16 0.14 0.90
C VAL A 38 -14.41 0.94 1.23
N TYR A 39 -15.00 0.77 2.41
CA TYR A 39 -16.12 1.59 2.87
C TYR A 39 -15.76 3.07 2.85
N ASP A 40 -14.64 3.45 3.49
CA ASP A 40 -14.16 4.84 3.51
C ASP A 40 -13.88 5.39 2.11
N ALA A 41 -13.30 4.58 1.23
CA ALA A 41 -13.07 4.98 -0.15
C ALA A 41 -14.39 5.24 -0.92
N ILE A 42 -15.41 4.38 -0.76
CA ILE A 42 -16.73 4.60 -1.35
C ILE A 42 -17.35 5.89 -0.80
N GLN A 43 -17.27 6.12 0.51
CA GLN A 43 -17.76 7.36 1.13
C GLN A 43 -17.01 8.60 0.63
N ALA A 44 -15.72 8.49 0.32
CA ALA A 44 -14.92 9.56 -0.27
C ALA A 44 -15.25 9.84 -1.74
N GLY A 45 -15.86 8.88 -2.46
CA GLY A 45 -16.32 9.05 -3.84
C GLY A 45 -15.66 8.13 -4.89
N PHE A 46 -14.77 7.22 -4.46
CA PHE A 46 -14.24 6.19 -5.34
C PHE A 46 -15.36 5.29 -5.86
N ASN A 47 -15.35 4.99 -7.16
CA ASN A 47 -16.44 4.32 -7.85
C ASN A 47 -16.04 3.01 -8.54
N GLU A 48 -14.79 2.62 -8.43
CA GLU A 48 -14.27 1.32 -8.87
C GLU A 48 -13.22 0.83 -7.86
N VAL A 49 -13.18 -0.48 -7.61
CA VAL A 49 -12.16 -1.13 -6.80
C VAL A 49 -11.49 -2.21 -7.64
N ILE A 50 -10.16 -2.21 -7.68
CA ILE A 50 -9.34 -3.17 -8.41
C ILE A 50 -8.52 -3.94 -7.37
N PHE A 51 -8.87 -5.20 -7.12
CA PHE A 51 -8.10 -6.06 -6.23
C PHE A 51 -6.99 -6.75 -7.02
N ILE A 52 -5.74 -6.53 -6.62
CA ILE A 52 -4.61 -7.32 -7.11
C ILE A 52 -4.39 -8.47 -6.14
N ILE A 53 -4.71 -9.71 -6.55
CA ILE A 53 -4.64 -10.92 -5.73
C ILE A 53 -3.73 -11.97 -6.37
N LYS A 54 -3.55 -13.12 -5.72
CA LYS A 54 -3.04 -14.33 -6.38
C LYS A 54 -4.21 -15.19 -6.86
N LYS A 55 -4.04 -15.92 -7.96
CA LYS A 55 -5.07 -16.85 -8.45
C LYS A 55 -5.41 -17.91 -7.40
N ALA A 56 -4.41 -18.37 -6.66
CA ALA A 56 -4.54 -19.38 -5.62
C ALA A 56 -5.53 -19.00 -4.49
N ILE A 57 -5.81 -17.71 -4.29
CA ILE A 57 -6.68 -17.23 -3.19
C ILE A 57 -8.01 -16.65 -3.70
N GLU A 58 -8.27 -16.69 -5.01
CA GLU A 58 -9.40 -15.99 -5.62
C GLU A 58 -10.75 -16.41 -5.05
N ALA A 59 -10.99 -17.72 -4.94
CA ALA A 59 -12.28 -18.24 -4.47
C ALA A 59 -12.55 -17.81 -3.01
N ASP A 60 -11.56 -17.97 -2.14
CA ASP A 60 -11.65 -17.59 -0.73
C ASP A 60 -11.83 -16.08 -0.58
N PHE A 61 -11.08 -15.29 -1.37
CA PHE A 61 -11.15 -13.83 -1.33
C PHE A 61 -12.51 -13.30 -1.81
N LYS A 62 -13.03 -13.84 -2.92
CA LYS A 62 -14.37 -13.48 -3.44
C LYS A 62 -15.46 -13.80 -2.41
N SER A 63 -15.44 -15.01 -1.85
CA SER A 63 -16.44 -15.41 -0.86
C SER A 63 -16.37 -14.60 0.44
N ALA A 64 -15.17 -14.29 0.93
CA ALA A 64 -15.00 -13.57 2.19
C ALA A 64 -15.33 -12.07 2.09
N ILE A 65 -14.92 -11.42 0.99
CA ILE A 65 -14.93 -9.96 0.83
C ILE A 65 -15.60 -9.55 -0.48
N GLY A 66 -15.15 -10.12 -1.60
CA GLY A 66 -15.50 -9.68 -2.95
C GLY A 66 -17.00 -9.63 -3.24
N ASP A 67 -17.74 -10.66 -2.83
CA ASP A 67 -19.18 -10.80 -3.08
C ASP A 67 -20.02 -9.75 -2.35
N LYS A 68 -19.52 -9.20 -1.24
CA LYS A 68 -20.19 -8.10 -0.53
C LYS A 68 -19.87 -6.77 -1.20
N ILE A 69 -18.58 -6.51 -1.47
CA ILE A 69 -18.12 -5.24 -2.03
C ILE A 69 -18.65 -5.01 -3.45
N SER A 70 -18.74 -6.07 -4.27
CA SER A 70 -19.27 -5.99 -5.63
C SER A 70 -20.75 -5.58 -5.72
N LYS A 71 -21.51 -5.66 -4.61
CA LYS A 71 -22.87 -5.12 -4.52
C LYS A 71 -22.91 -3.62 -4.30
N GLN A 72 -21.80 -3.03 -3.86
CA GLN A 72 -21.69 -1.64 -3.42
C GLN A 72 -20.96 -0.76 -4.44
N VAL A 73 -19.97 -1.32 -5.15
CA VAL A 73 -19.10 -0.60 -6.09
C VAL A 73 -18.66 -1.54 -7.22
N ASN A 74 -18.24 -0.98 -8.36
CA ASN A 74 -17.67 -1.79 -9.45
C ASN A 74 -16.38 -2.46 -8.98
N VAL A 75 -16.28 -3.78 -9.12
CA VAL A 75 -15.11 -4.55 -8.70
C VAL A 75 -14.45 -5.24 -9.88
N LYS A 76 -13.13 -5.10 -9.99
CA LYS A 76 -12.28 -5.85 -10.91
C LYS A 76 -11.22 -6.64 -10.14
N TYR A 77 -10.80 -7.76 -10.73
CA TYR A 77 -9.72 -8.58 -10.20
C TYR A 77 -8.57 -8.61 -11.19
N VAL A 78 -7.37 -8.44 -10.65
CA VAL A 78 -6.09 -8.54 -11.35
C VAL A 78 -5.23 -9.54 -10.59
N TYR A 79 -4.38 -10.27 -11.29
CA TYR A 79 -3.56 -11.33 -10.70
C TYR A 79 -2.09 -10.96 -10.76
N GLN A 80 -1.41 -11.08 -9.63
CA GLN A 80 0.04 -10.97 -9.55
C GLN A 80 0.65 -12.37 -9.46
N GLU A 81 0.98 -12.96 -10.60
CA GLU A 81 1.83 -14.15 -10.69
C GLU A 81 3.25 -13.76 -11.11
N ILE A 82 4.21 -14.64 -10.84
CA ILE A 82 5.64 -14.36 -11.02
C ILE A 82 6.04 -14.12 -12.48
N ASP A 83 5.23 -14.59 -13.42
CA ASP A 83 5.43 -14.52 -14.87
C ASP A 83 4.60 -13.44 -15.54
N ASN A 84 3.79 -12.69 -14.79
CA ASN A 84 3.09 -11.52 -15.31
C ASN A 84 4.07 -10.38 -15.64
N SER A 85 3.74 -9.62 -16.69
CA SER A 85 4.39 -8.35 -17.04
C SER A 85 5.92 -8.39 -17.13
N ILE A 86 6.51 -9.56 -17.39
CA ILE A 86 7.97 -9.72 -17.54
C ILE A 86 8.44 -9.00 -18.80
N PRO A 87 9.47 -8.14 -18.70
CA PRO A 87 10.00 -7.43 -19.86
C PRO A 87 10.46 -8.38 -20.97
N GLN A 88 10.19 -8.01 -22.23
CA GLN A 88 10.62 -8.78 -23.39
C GLN A 88 12.14 -8.98 -23.38
N GLY A 89 12.59 -10.21 -23.60
CA GLY A 89 14.01 -10.58 -23.61
C GLY A 89 14.59 -10.96 -22.25
N PHE A 90 13.78 -10.94 -21.18
CA PHE A 90 14.16 -11.43 -19.87
C PHE A 90 13.47 -12.74 -19.53
N GLU A 91 14.16 -13.55 -18.75
CA GLU A 91 13.66 -14.80 -18.20
C GLU A 91 13.56 -14.71 -16.68
N ILE A 92 12.66 -15.48 -16.09
CA ILE A 92 12.54 -15.61 -14.64
C ILE A 92 13.71 -16.45 -14.16
N PRO A 93 14.53 -15.98 -13.20
CA PRO A 93 15.62 -16.77 -12.65
C PRO A 93 15.13 -18.10 -12.07
N GLU A 94 15.88 -19.18 -12.32
CA GLU A 94 15.57 -20.50 -11.78
C GLU A 94 15.48 -20.47 -10.24
N GLY A 95 14.44 -21.10 -9.68
CA GLY A 95 14.21 -21.16 -8.24
C GLY A 95 13.63 -19.89 -7.62
N ARG A 96 13.29 -18.86 -8.42
CA ARG A 96 12.57 -17.69 -7.92
C ARG A 96 11.13 -18.09 -7.52
N GLU A 97 10.81 -17.90 -6.26
CA GLU A 97 9.42 -18.03 -5.73
C GLU A 97 8.89 -16.71 -5.16
N LYS A 98 9.80 -15.83 -4.73
CA LYS A 98 9.44 -14.57 -4.08
C LYS A 98 8.80 -13.63 -5.12
N PRO A 99 7.65 -13.01 -4.84
CA PRO A 99 7.06 -12.01 -5.74
C PRO A 99 8.03 -10.88 -6.06
N TRP A 100 7.83 -10.23 -7.21
CA TRP A 100 8.68 -9.12 -7.65
C TRP A 100 8.46 -7.81 -6.88
N GLY A 101 7.43 -7.70 -6.03
CA GLY A 101 7.19 -6.52 -5.18
C GLY A 101 5.95 -5.70 -5.57
N THR A 102 5.71 -4.60 -4.85
CA THR A 102 4.50 -3.77 -5.01
C THR A 102 4.46 -3.01 -6.32
N GLY A 103 5.61 -2.63 -6.87
CA GLY A 103 5.68 -1.99 -8.20
C GLY A 103 5.22 -2.94 -9.30
N HIS A 104 5.62 -4.21 -9.21
CA HIS A 104 5.19 -5.25 -10.15
C HIS A 104 3.69 -5.57 -10.00
N ALA A 105 3.18 -5.57 -8.76
CA ALA A 105 1.74 -5.74 -8.52
C ALA A 105 0.93 -4.69 -9.28
N LEU A 106 1.38 -3.44 -9.25
CA LEU A 106 0.72 -2.35 -9.96
C LEU A 106 0.82 -2.50 -11.49
N LEU A 107 1.93 -3.02 -12.02
CA LEU A 107 2.08 -3.31 -13.45
C LEU A 107 1.12 -4.39 -13.95
N CYS A 108 0.68 -5.30 -13.09
CA CYS A 108 -0.34 -6.28 -13.45
C CYS A 108 -1.68 -5.61 -13.81
N CYS A 109 -1.90 -4.35 -13.41
CA CYS A 109 -3.09 -3.57 -13.75
C CYS A 109 -3.01 -2.87 -15.12
N GLU A 110 -1.93 -3.05 -15.89
CA GLU A 110 -1.83 -2.52 -17.25
C GLU A 110 -3.04 -2.97 -18.09
N GLY A 111 -3.68 -2.03 -18.79
CA GLY A 111 -4.89 -2.28 -19.58
C GLY A 111 -6.19 -2.40 -18.77
N VAL A 112 -6.12 -2.42 -17.44
CA VAL A 112 -7.30 -2.47 -16.55
C VAL A 112 -7.62 -1.10 -15.94
N ILE A 113 -6.58 -0.34 -15.60
CA ILE A 113 -6.68 1.04 -15.10
C ILE A 113 -6.82 2.01 -16.27
N ASP A 114 -7.91 2.77 -16.28
CA ASP A 114 -8.26 3.75 -17.31
C ASP A 114 -8.59 5.14 -16.74
N SER A 115 -8.47 5.31 -15.41
CA SER A 115 -8.78 6.55 -14.69
C SER A 115 -7.77 6.84 -13.58
N PRO A 116 -7.70 8.07 -13.03
CA PRO A 116 -6.94 8.34 -11.83
C PRO A 116 -7.29 7.36 -10.71
N PHE A 117 -6.29 6.95 -9.94
CA PHE A 117 -6.46 5.86 -8.99
C PHE A 117 -5.65 6.07 -7.72
N ALA A 118 -6.20 5.57 -6.61
CA ALA A 118 -5.46 5.40 -5.38
C ALA A 118 -4.86 3.99 -5.31
N VAL A 119 -3.75 3.82 -4.60
CA VAL A 119 -3.17 2.53 -4.25
C VAL A 119 -3.15 2.44 -2.73
N ILE A 120 -3.52 1.28 -2.18
CA ILE A 120 -3.43 0.97 -0.74
C ILE A 120 -2.99 -0.49 -0.51
N ASN A 121 -2.48 -0.79 0.67
CA ASN A 121 -2.33 -2.17 1.14
C ASN A 121 -3.68 -2.76 1.59
N ALA A 122 -3.80 -4.09 1.58
CA ALA A 122 -5.02 -4.77 1.96
C ALA A 122 -5.19 -5.01 3.47
N ASP A 123 -4.12 -4.96 4.26
CA ASP A 123 -4.08 -5.30 5.68
C ASP A 123 -3.87 -4.09 6.61
N ASP A 124 -4.00 -2.89 6.06
CA ASP A 124 -3.85 -1.61 6.75
C ASP A 124 -5.16 -0.84 6.81
N TYR A 125 -5.42 -0.26 7.98
CA TYR A 125 -6.44 0.74 8.21
C TYR A 125 -5.81 2.12 8.10
N TYR A 126 -6.34 2.94 7.19
CA TYR A 126 -5.81 4.26 6.86
C TYR A 126 -6.57 5.41 7.52
N GLY A 127 -7.86 5.20 7.81
CA GLY A 127 -8.76 6.26 8.23
C GLY A 127 -9.36 7.03 7.06
N ARG A 128 -10.55 7.57 7.30
CA ARG A 128 -11.42 8.16 6.29
C ARG A 128 -10.85 9.45 5.68
N GLU A 129 -10.21 10.29 6.49
CA GLU A 129 -9.69 11.59 6.05
C GLU A 129 -8.63 11.43 4.96
N GLY A 130 -7.81 10.39 5.06
CA GLY A 130 -6.82 10.05 4.03
C GLY A 130 -7.48 9.77 2.67
N PHE A 131 -8.59 9.03 2.65
CA PHE A 131 -9.33 8.73 1.42
C PHE A 131 -9.99 9.97 0.84
N GLU A 132 -10.60 10.82 1.67
CA GLU A 132 -11.24 12.07 1.24
C GLU A 132 -10.24 13.02 0.59
N LYS A 133 -9.11 13.30 1.27
CA LYS A 133 -8.05 14.16 0.74
C LYS A 133 -7.45 13.63 -0.56
N LEU A 134 -7.25 12.31 -0.63
CA LEU A 134 -6.67 11.69 -1.82
C LEU A 134 -7.65 11.69 -2.99
N HIS A 135 -8.94 11.44 -2.73
CA HIS A 135 -9.98 11.53 -3.74
C HIS A 135 -10.11 12.96 -4.29
N ASP A 136 -10.18 13.97 -3.41
CA ASP A 136 -10.23 15.38 -3.79
C ASP A 136 -9.05 15.77 -4.68
N PHE A 137 -7.85 15.29 -4.35
CA PHE A 137 -6.67 15.47 -5.20
C PHE A 137 -6.85 14.80 -6.57
N LEU A 138 -7.29 13.55 -6.63
CA LEU A 138 -7.43 12.79 -7.88
C LEU A 138 -8.48 13.35 -8.83
N VAL A 139 -9.55 13.97 -8.30
CA VAL A 139 -10.58 14.61 -9.12
C VAL A 139 -10.26 16.06 -9.49
N SER A 140 -9.23 16.66 -8.88
CA SER A 140 -8.75 17.99 -9.25
C SER A 140 -8.19 18.00 -10.68
N ASP A 141 -8.16 19.17 -11.32
CA ASP A 141 -7.62 19.37 -12.68
C ASP A 141 -6.09 19.58 -12.68
N ALA A 142 -5.36 18.90 -11.78
CA ALA A 142 -3.89 18.96 -11.76
C ALA A 142 -3.33 18.54 -13.14
N ILE A 143 -2.49 19.38 -13.74
CA ILE A 143 -1.90 19.16 -15.07
C ILE A 143 -0.59 18.37 -14.93
N GLY A 144 -0.25 17.52 -15.93
CA GLY A 144 1.02 16.79 -15.98
C GLY A 144 1.11 15.60 -15.02
N ASP A 145 2.33 15.10 -14.81
CA ASP A 145 2.64 13.94 -13.95
C ASP A 145 2.78 14.36 -12.48
N HIS A 146 1.69 14.93 -11.98
CA HIS A 146 1.51 15.34 -10.60
C HIS A 146 0.67 14.31 -9.85
N TYR A 147 1.26 13.75 -8.79
CA TYR A 147 0.72 12.69 -7.96
C TYR A 147 0.60 13.14 -6.50
N ALA A 148 0.04 12.29 -5.65
CA ALA A 148 -0.05 12.53 -4.23
C ALA A 148 0.26 11.28 -3.40
N MET A 149 0.59 11.49 -2.14
CA MET A 149 0.58 10.45 -1.12
C MET A 149 -0.05 10.96 0.16
N VAL A 150 -0.60 10.05 0.96
CA VAL A 150 -0.97 10.36 2.34
C VAL A 150 0.18 9.99 3.26
N GLY A 151 0.69 10.97 4.00
CA GLY A 151 1.80 10.81 4.94
C GLY A 151 1.32 10.58 6.36
N TYR A 152 1.90 9.59 7.03
CA TYR A 152 1.59 9.24 8.41
C TYR A 152 2.80 9.48 9.32
N ILE A 153 2.55 9.83 10.58
CA ILE A 153 3.62 10.02 11.57
C ILE A 153 4.25 8.67 11.91
N LEU A 154 5.58 8.55 11.75
CA LEU A 154 6.34 7.32 11.96
C LEU A 154 6.02 6.65 13.30
N ALA A 155 6.01 7.41 14.40
CA ALA A 155 5.77 6.88 15.74
C ALA A 155 4.43 6.16 15.90
N ASN A 156 3.44 6.48 15.07
CA ASN A 156 2.13 5.82 15.08
C ASN A 156 2.10 4.55 14.21
N THR A 157 3.20 4.23 13.53
CA THR A 157 3.25 3.13 12.56
C THR A 157 4.24 2.04 12.96
N VAL A 158 5.05 2.20 14.01
CA VAL A 158 5.98 1.16 14.47
C VAL A 158 5.27 0.13 15.36
N SER A 159 5.76 -1.12 15.36
CA SER A 159 5.27 -2.18 16.26
C SER A 159 6.23 -2.37 17.45
N GLU A 160 5.67 -2.73 18.61
CA GLU A 160 6.43 -3.16 19.79
C GLU A 160 6.97 -4.59 19.63
N ASN A 161 6.45 -5.36 18.66
CA ASN A 161 6.69 -6.80 18.52
C ASN A 161 7.82 -7.15 17.54
N GLY A 162 8.43 -6.15 16.89
CA GLY A 162 9.59 -6.35 16.03
C GLY A 162 9.72 -5.31 14.92
N SER A 163 10.59 -5.60 13.96
CA SER A 163 10.89 -4.67 12.88
C SER A 163 9.73 -4.47 11.90
N VAL A 164 9.63 -3.25 11.40
CA VAL A 164 8.72 -2.84 10.33
C VAL A 164 9.50 -2.27 9.13
N ALA A 165 8.86 -2.25 7.96
CA ALA A 165 9.38 -1.60 6.76
C ALA A 165 8.56 -0.33 6.45
N ARG A 166 9.19 0.81 6.20
CA ARG A 166 8.50 2.09 5.92
C ARG A 166 9.25 2.89 4.86
N GLY A 167 8.50 3.54 3.97
CA GLY A 167 9.05 4.55 3.06
C GLY A 167 9.19 5.88 3.79
N VAL A 168 10.38 6.20 4.32
CA VAL A 168 10.62 7.41 5.09
C VAL A 168 10.70 8.64 4.17
N CYS A 169 9.85 9.63 4.43
CA CYS A 169 9.70 10.79 3.57
C CYS A 169 10.63 11.93 3.98
N THR A 170 11.12 12.65 2.98
CA THR A 170 11.66 14.01 3.11
C THR A 170 10.73 14.95 2.37
N VAL A 171 10.20 15.94 3.10
CA VAL A 171 9.14 16.83 2.61
C VAL A 171 9.62 18.27 2.68
N LYS A 172 9.37 19.03 1.61
CA LYS A 172 9.65 20.46 1.54
C LYS A 172 8.45 21.16 0.90
N ASP A 173 7.92 22.20 1.55
CA ASP A 173 6.81 23.00 1.04
C ASP A 173 5.57 22.17 0.64
N GLY A 174 5.27 21.12 1.42
CA GLY A 174 4.15 20.20 1.14
C GLY A 174 4.39 19.23 -0.02
N LYS A 175 5.60 19.19 -0.58
CA LYS A 175 6.00 18.29 -1.67
C LYS A 175 7.01 17.26 -1.17
N LEU A 176 6.87 16.03 -1.66
CA LEU A 176 7.82 14.96 -1.40
C LEU A 176 9.08 15.23 -2.25
N THR A 177 10.23 15.36 -1.61
CA THR A 177 11.51 15.53 -2.31
C THR A 177 12.33 14.26 -2.33
N ASN A 178 12.10 13.36 -1.37
CA ASN A 178 12.68 12.03 -1.36
C ASN A 178 11.80 11.06 -0.54
N VAL A 179 11.85 9.78 -0.89
CA VAL A 179 11.32 8.70 -0.07
C VAL A 179 12.32 7.55 -0.07
N ASP A 180 12.77 7.16 1.12
CA ASP A 180 13.73 6.08 1.32
C ASP A 180 13.02 4.86 1.91
N GLU A 181 12.98 3.76 1.17
CA GLU A 181 12.44 2.50 1.69
C GLU A 181 13.40 1.88 2.70
N LEU A 182 13.04 1.94 3.99
CA LEU A 182 13.79 1.32 5.08
C LEU A 182 13.09 0.02 5.47
N THR A 183 13.73 -1.11 5.26
CA THR A 183 13.15 -2.43 5.47
C THR A 183 13.21 -2.93 6.92
N ARG A 184 13.95 -2.22 7.79
CA ARG A 184 14.14 -2.60 9.19
C ARG A 184 14.19 -1.38 10.10
N ILE A 185 13.03 -1.00 10.63
CA ILE A 185 12.85 0.02 11.65
C ILE A 185 12.32 -0.66 12.92
N GLU A 186 12.92 -0.38 14.06
CA GLU A 186 12.54 -0.96 15.36
C GLU A 186 12.40 0.13 16.42
N LYS A 187 11.58 -0.13 17.43
CA LYS A 187 11.50 0.70 18.63
C LYS A 187 12.48 0.16 19.67
N HIS A 188 13.34 1.04 20.16
CA HIS A 188 14.31 0.76 21.20
C HIS A 188 14.10 1.70 22.40
N PRO A 189 14.72 1.44 23.57
CA PRO A 189 14.49 2.24 24.77
C PRO A 189 14.79 3.74 24.62
N LYS A 190 15.61 4.12 23.63
CA LYS A 190 16.01 5.50 23.35
C LYS A 190 15.17 6.20 22.27
N GLY A 191 14.21 5.50 21.65
CA GLY A 191 13.40 5.99 20.55
C GLY A 191 13.35 5.02 19.37
N ILE A 192 13.01 5.53 18.20
CA ILE A 192 12.92 4.74 16.98
C ILE A 192 14.27 4.75 16.26
N GLU A 193 14.76 3.58 15.85
CA GLU A 193 16.01 3.43 15.13
C GLU A 193 15.80 2.54 13.89
N TYR A 194 16.70 2.66 12.91
CA TYR A 194 16.67 1.82 11.71
C TYR A 194 18.04 1.21 11.43
N SER A 195 18.03 0.10 10.70
CA SER A 195 19.24 -0.59 10.26
C SER A 195 19.20 -0.84 8.74
N LYS A 196 20.36 -0.68 8.09
CA LYS A 196 20.58 -0.98 6.67
C LYS A 196 21.44 -2.25 6.46
N ASP A 197 21.89 -2.87 7.54
CA ASP A 197 22.88 -3.94 7.58
C ASP A 197 22.42 -5.09 8.47
N GLU A 198 21.14 -5.44 8.35
CA GLU A 198 20.50 -6.57 9.04
C GLU A 198 20.58 -6.53 10.57
N GLY A 199 20.64 -5.33 11.15
CA GLY A 199 20.67 -5.09 12.59
C GLY A 199 22.07 -5.03 13.20
N MET A 200 23.13 -5.03 12.38
CA MET A 200 24.50 -4.86 12.86
C MET A 200 24.75 -3.43 13.37
N THR A 201 24.16 -2.43 12.72
CA THR A 201 24.19 -1.03 13.16
C THR A 201 22.80 -0.42 13.19
N TRP A 202 22.61 0.48 14.17
CA TRP A 202 21.36 1.19 14.41
C TRP A 202 21.60 2.69 14.36
N LEU A 203 20.74 3.38 13.60
CA LEU A 203 20.78 4.82 13.43
C LEU A 203 19.46 5.43 13.91
N PRO A 204 19.49 6.55 14.66
CA PRO A 204 18.28 7.17 15.16
C PRO A 204 17.39 7.67 14.02
N LEU A 205 16.09 7.60 14.23
CA LEU A 205 15.06 8.09 13.33
C LEU A 205 14.06 8.94 14.11
N GLU A 206 13.87 10.17 13.66
CA GLU A 206 12.95 11.12 14.28
C GLU A 206 11.50 10.60 14.26
N GLU A 207 10.87 10.55 15.43
CA GLU A 207 9.54 9.97 15.67
C GLU A 207 8.41 10.68 14.91
N ASN A 208 8.55 11.99 14.69
CA ASN A 208 7.58 12.83 14.00
C ASN A 208 7.76 12.87 12.48
N ARG A 209 8.73 12.12 11.92
CA ARG A 209 8.89 12.05 10.46
C ARG A 209 7.66 11.45 9.81
N LEU A 210 7.33 11.96 8.63
CA LEU A 210 6.31 11.37 7.78
C LEU A 210 6.86 10.12 7.10
N VAL A 211 6.02 9.10 7.03
CA VAL A 211 6.26 7.87 6.28
C VAL A 211 5.12 7.60 5.32
N SER A 212 5.46 6.96 4.20
CA SER A 212 4.50 6.35 3.30
C SER A 212 4.09 4.99 3.85
N MET A 213 2.76 4.81 3.94
CA MET A 213 2.11 3.54 4.25
C MET A 213 1.51 2.89 2.99
N ASN A 214 2.11 3.16 1.82
CA ASN A 214 1.58 2.78 0.51
C ASN A 214 0.20 3.34 0.16
N MET A 215 -0.18 4.49 0.73
CA MET A 215 -1.37 5.23 0.30
C MET A 215 -0.97 6.31 -0.71
N TRP A 216 -1.13 6.00 -2.00
CA TRP A 216 -0.69 6.85 -3.11
C TRP A 216 -1.82 7.18 -4.06
N GLY A 217 -1.78 8.34 -4.71
CA GLY A 217 -2.72 8.77 -5.74
C GLY A 217 -1.99 9.06 -7.04
N PHE A 218 -2.31 8.30 -8.08
CA PHE A 218 -1.63 8.33 -9.36
C PHE A 218 -2.61 8.55 -10.52
N LYS A 219 -2.05 8.84 -11.69
CA LYS A 219 -2.75 8.85 -12.98
C LYS A 219 -2.34 7.62 -13.79
N PRO A 220 -3.12 7.23 -14.81
CA PRO A 220 -2.76 6.10 -15.68
C PRO A 220 -1.35 6.19 -16.28
N SER A 221 -0.83 7.40 -16.53
CA SER A 221 0.55 7.62 -17.00
C SER A 221 1.61 7.00 -16.10
N PHE A 222 1.34 6.88 -14.79
CA PHE A 222 2.27 6.28 -13.83
C PHE A 222 2.59 4.81 -14.16
N ILE A 223 1.65 4.05 -14.74
CA ILE A 223 1.88 2.66 -15.14
C ILE A 223 2.99 2.57 -16.20
N GLN A 224 3.06 3.55 -17.12
CA GLN A 224 4.09 3.59 -18.16
C GLN A 224 5.48 3.84 -17.57
N TYR A 225 5.60 4.77 -16.62
CA TYR A 225 6.86 4.99 -15.90
C TYR A 225 7.33 3.74 -15.16
N MET A 226 6.42 3.07 -14.46
CA MET A 226 6.73 1.82 -13.75
C MET A 226 7.18 0.72 -14.72
N LYS A 227 6.62 0.67 -15.94
CA LYS A 227 6.96 -0.35 -16.94
C LYS A 227 8.39 -0.16 -17.43
N GLU A 228 8.78 1.08 -17.73
CA GLU A 228 10.14 1.44 -18.15
C GLU A 228 11.16 1.15 -17.04
N ASP A 229 10.82 1.48 -15.79
CA ASP A 229 11.70 1.22 -14.66
C ASP A 229 11.79 -0.26 -14.30
N PHE A 230 10.76 -1.07 -14.59
CA PHE A 230 10.82 -2.51 -14.41
C PHE A 230 11.81 -3.20 -15.36
N VAL A 231 11.95 -2.69 -16.60
CA VAL A 231 13.02 -3.14 -17.50
C VAL A 231 14.39 -2.89 -16.86
N LYS A 232 14.64 -1.67 -16.38
CA LYS A 232 15.90 -1.30 -15.72
C LYS A 232 16.13 -2.12 -14.45
N PHE A 233 15.07 -2.49 -13.72
CA PHE A 233 15.16 -3.37 -12.56
C PHE A 233 15.65 -4.77 -12.95
N PHE A 234 15.12 -5.35 -14.03
CA PHE A 234 15.58 -6.62 -14.58
C PHE A 234 17.01 -6.58 -15.11
N GLU A 235 17.43 -5.46 -15.69
CA GLU A 235 18.81 -5.26 -16.16
C GLU A 235 19.82 -5.15 -15.02
N ASN A 236 19.47 -4.43 -13.95
CA ASN A 236 20.47 -3.92 -13.00
C ASN A 236 20.32 -4.49 -11.58
N GLU A 237 19.12 -4.82 -11.14
CA GLU A 237 18.85 -5.20 -9.75
C GLU A 237 18.64 -6.71 -9.60
N VAL A 238 17.92 -7.33 -10.54
CA VAL A 238 17.72 -8.80 -10.56
C VAL A 238 19.05 -9.56 -10.59
N PRO A 239 20.05 -9.20 -11.40
CA PRO A 239 21.33 -9.92 -11.42
C PRO A 239 22.11 -9.84 -10.10
N LYS A 240 21.92 -8.78 -9.31
CA LYS A 240 22.58 -8.62 -8.00
C LYS A 240 22.01 -9.55 -6.94
N ASN A 241 20.72 -9.88 -7.04
CA ASN A 241 20.06 -10.80 -6.13
C ASN A 241 18.85 -11.46 -6.80
N GLN A 242 19.12 -12.50 -7.58
CA GLN A 242 18.13 -13.14 -8.45
C GLN A 242 16.91 -13.63 -7.66
N LEU A 243 17.10 -14.20 -6.47
CA LEU A 243 16.03 -14.84 -5.71
C LEU A 243 15.25 -13.90 -4.78
N LYS A 244 15.82 -12.75 -4.40
CA LYS A 244 15.22 -11.89 -3.35
C LYS A 244 15.03 -10.42 -3.72
N SER A 245 15.57 -9.94 -4.85
CA SER A 245 15.37 -8.56 -5.35
C SER A 245 13.88 -8.22 -5.48
N GLU A 246 13.49 -6.99 -5.11
CA GLU A 246 12.10 -6.52 -5.15
C GLU A 246 12.02 -5.10 -5.71
N PHE A 247 10.95 -4.87 -6.46
CA PHE A 247 10.58 -3.66 -7.16
C PHE A 247 9.41 -3.00 -6.41
N TYR A 248 9.72 -1.88 -5.75
CA TYR A 248 8.83 -1.23 -4.79
C TYR A 248 8.35 0.13 -5.31
N ILE A 249 7.06 0.42 -5.19
CA ILE A 249 6.47 1.73 -5.52
C ILE A 249 7.27 2.90 -4.89
N PRO A 250 7.52 2.94 -3.55
CA PRO A 250 8.25 4.06 -2.95
C PRO A 250 9.68 4.22 -3.50
N LYS A 251 10.40 3.12 -3.76
CA LYS A 251 11.76 3.19 -4.31
C LYS A 251 11.77 3.85 -5.70
N GLU A 252 10.84 3.48 -6.56
CA GLU A 252 10.74 4.02 -7.91
C GLU A 252 10.24 5.47 -7.91
N VAL A 253 9.24 5.81 -7.08
CA VAL A 253 8.82 7.21 -6.88
C VAL A 253 10.02 8.07 -6.43
N GLY A 254 10.81 7.59 -5.46
CA GLY A 254 12.00 8.29 -5.00
C GLY A 254 13.04 8.53 -6.10
N LYS A 255 13.19 7.58 -7.03
CA LYS A 255 14.07 7.74 -8.20
C LYS A 255 13.52 8.80 -9.16
N MET A 256 12.24 8.70 -9.53
CA MET A 256 11.60 9.66 -10.45
C MET A 256 11.63 11.09 -9.90
N LEU A 257 11.50 11.26 -8.58
CA LEU A 257 11.66 12.56 -7.91
C LEU A 257 13.08 13.12 -8.06
N ARG A 258 14.12 12.30 -7.84
CA ARG A 258 15.52 12.74 -8.01
C ARG A 258 15.85 13.09 -9.46
N ASP A 259 15.22 12.39 -10.40
CA ASP A 259 15.38 12.62 -11.83
C ASP A 259 14.48 13.78 -12.35
N ASN A 260 13.72 14.44 -11.46
CA ASN A 260 12.77 15.53 -11.77
C ASN A 260 11.71 15.15 -12.80
N GLN A 261 11.30 13.88 -12.84
CA GLN A 261 10.31 13.38 -13.80
C GLN A 261 8.88 13.60 -13.35
N ILE A 262 8.65 13.67 -12.04
CA ILE A 262 7.32 13.72 -11.42
C ILE A 262 7.31 14.74 -10.28
N GLU A 263 6.12 15.18 -9.90
CA GLU A 263 5.89 15.91 -8.65
C GLU A 263 4.93 15.11 -7.77
N VAL A 264 5.17 15.11 -6.44
CA VAL A 264 4.29 14.44 -5.48
C VAL A 264 3.91 15.41 -4.36
N THR A 265 2.62 15.67 -4.19
CA THR A 265 2.09 16.36 -3.01
C THR A 265 1.98 15.40 -1.83
N VAL A 266 2.42 15.82 -0.65
CA VAL A 266 2.19 15.08 0.59
C VAL A 266 0.95 15.63 1.28
N LEU A 267 -0.08 14.80 1.36
CA LEU A 267 -1.31 15.08 2.09
C LEU A 267 -1.10 14.56 3.51
N SER A 268 -1.06 15.45 4.50
CA SER A 268 -1.04 15.01 5.89
C SER A 268 -2.42 14.53 6.30
N SER A 269 -2.49 13.44 7.05
CA SER A 269 -3.71 13.05 7.77
C SER A 269 -3.42 12.99 9.26
N GLU A 270 -4.40 13.40 10.06
CA GLU A 270 -4.36 13.24 11.51
C GLU A 270 -4.93 11.88 11.97
N ASP A 271 -5.46 11.09 11.02
CA ASP A 271 -5.98 9.77 11.30
C ASP A 271 -4.92 8.84 11.85
N LYS A 272 -5.36 7.97 12.76
CA LYS A 272 -4.53 6.90 13.29
C LYS A 272 -4.51 5.75 12.30
N TRP A 273 -3.33 5.48 11.77
CA TRP A 273 -3.07 4.25 11.05
C TRP A 273 -3.07 3.06 12.03
N TYR A 274 -3.68 1.96 11.63
CA TYR A 274 -3.58 0.67 12.32
C TYR A 274 -3.26 -0.42 11.30
N GLY A 275 -2.26 -1.24 11.56
CA GLY A 275 -1.94 -2.38 10.70
C GLY A 275 -1.46 -3.56 11.53
N VAL A 276 -1.79 -4.78 11.08
CA VAL A 276 -1.38 -6.01 11.77
C VAL A 276 -0.07 -6.51 11.17
N THR A 277 1.05 -6.02 11.69
CA THR A 277 2.37 -6.48 11.23
C THR A 277 2.65 -7.88 11.78
N TYR A 278 2.46 -8.05 13.10
CA TYR A 278 2.62 -9.28 13.86
C TYR A 278 1.27 -9.78 14.39
N GLN A 279 1.15 -11.08 14.68
CA GLN A 279 -0.09 -11.64 15.21
C GLN A 279 -0.44 -11.02 16.58
N GLU A 280 0.58 -10.64 17.32
CA GLU A 280 0.55 -9.97 18.63
C GLU A 280 0.00 -8.54 18.55
N ASP A 281 -0.02 -7.91 17.37
CA ASP A 281 -0.61 -6.57 17.18
C ASP A 281 -2.16 -6.62 17.15
N LYS A 282 -2.77 -7.80 16.90
CA LYS A 282 -4.22 -7.97 16.73
C LYS A 282 -5.07 -7.35 17.86
N PRO A 283 -4.76 -7.54 19.16
CA PRO A 283 -5.60 -7.01 20.23
C PRO A 283 -5.69 -5.48 20.21
N ILE A 284 -4.58 -4.81 19.88
CA ILE A 284 -4.52 -3.34 19.80
C ILE A 284 -5.36 -2.85 18.61
N VAL A 285 -5.21 -3.50 17.45
CA VAL A 285 -5.99 -3.15 16.25
C VAL A 285 -7.48 -3.40 16.47
N LYS A 286 -7.86 -4.53 17.06
CA LYS A 286 -9.25 -4.84 17.42
C LYS A 286 -9.86 -3.80 18.37
N ALA A 287 -9.11 -3.36 19.38
CA ALA A 287 -9.55 -2.31 20.29
C ALA A 287 -9.73 -0.96 19.57
N GLY A 288 -8.83 -0.63 18.64
CA GLY A 288 -8.95 0.55 17.77
C GLY A 288 -10.23 0.53 16.93
N ILE A 289 -10.48 -0.57 16.22
CA ILE A 289 -11.69 -0.74 15.40
C ILE A 289 -12.96 -0.68 16.25
N LYS A 290 -12.97 -1.35 17.41
CA LYS A 290 -14.12 -1.28 18.33
C LYS A 290 -14.43 0.16 18.72
N ARG A 291 -13.40 0.96 19.04
CA ARG A 291 -13.58 2.36 19.41
C ARG A 291 -14.19 3.18 18.27
N LEU A 292 -13.71 2.98 17.04
CA LEU A 292 -14.26 3.65 15.86
C LEU A 292 -15.75 3.33 15.67
N ILE A 293 -16.15 2.08 15.89
CA ILE A 293 -17.55 1.65 15.84
C ILE A 293 -18.36 2.28 16.98
N ASP A 294 -17.86 2.22 18.22
CA ASP A 294 -18.53 2.80 19.40
C ASP A 294 -18.73 4.33 19.25
N ASP A 295 -17.77 5.01 18.60
CA ASP A 295 -17.81 6.43 18.28
C ASP A 295 -18.73 6.75 17.06
N GLY A 296 -19.40 5.74 16.51
CA GLY A 296 -20.36 5.88 15.40
C GLY A 296 -19.73 6.17 14.03
N LYS A 297 -18.43 5.92 13.86
CA LYS A 297 -17.74 6.13 12.58
C LYS A 297 -18.13 5.11 11.52
N TYR A 298 -18.49 3.90 11.94
CA TYR A 298 -18.91 2.83 11.06
C TYR A 298 -20.28 2.28 11.49
N PRO A 299 -21.19 2.00 10.54
CA PRO A 299 -22.43 1.32 10.84
C PRO A 299 -22.18 -0.13 11.24
N VAL A 300 -23.10 -0.71 12.01
CA VAL A 300 -23.11 -2.12 12.35
C VAL A 300 -24.47 -2.72 11.96
N PRO A 301 -24.52 -3.60 10.95
CA PRO A 301 -23.39 -4.10 10.16
C PRO A 301 -22.90 -3.08 9.10
N LEU A 302 -21.69 -3.29 8.59
CA LEU A 302 -21.01 -2.32 7.71
C LEU A 302 -21.69 -2.11 6.35
N TRP A 303 -22.37 -3.12 5.82
CA TRP A 303 -22.88 -3.17 4.44
C TRP A 303 -24.39 -3.39 4.32
N ASP A 304 -25.16 -2.95 5.31
CA ASP A 304 -26.65 -2.99 5.28
C ASP A 304 -27.28 -1.87 4.45
#